data_AF-A0A221NIS1-F1
#
_entry.id   AF-A0A221NIS1-F1
#
_cell.length_a   1.000
_cell.length_b   1.000
_cell.length_c   1.000
_cell.angle_alpha   90.00
_cell.angle_beta   90.00
_cell.angle_gamma   90.00
#
_symmetry.space_group_name_H-M   'P 1'
#
loop_
_entity.id
_entity.type
_entity.pdbx_description
1 polymer ?
#
loop_
_entity_poly.entity_id
_entity_poly.type
_entity_poly.pdbx_seq_one_letter_code
_entity_poly.pdbx_strand_id
1 'polypeptide(L)' 'MSTTTTARTSRADDVLRAYSLPDVAERLGVSLKTIRRMVDSGDLKTFNPYRKGRTVRVSEQTLRDLFAAGDA' A
#
# COMPACT_ATOMS: atom_id res chain seq x y z
N MET A 1 26.92 19.86 -20.07
CA MET A 1 26.51 19.54 -18.69
C MET A 1 25.00 19.54 -18.65
N SER A 2 24.37 18.38 -18.60
CA SER A 2 22.90 18.26 -18.63
C SER A 2 22.42 17.81 -17.25
N THR A 3 21.91 18.75 -16.45
CA THR A 3 21.23 18.44 -15.18
C THR A 3 19.76 18.18 -15.47
N THR A 4 19.43 16.93 -15.82
CA THR A 4 18.04 16.50 -15.93
C THR A 4 17.45 16.40 -14.52
N THR A 5 16.88 17.51 -14.04
CA THR A 5 16.06 17.53 -12.82
C THR A 5 14.73 16.88 -13.17
N THR A 6 14.62 15.57 -12.92
CA THR A 6 13.34 14.86 -12.94
C THR A 6 12.41 15.51 -11.93
N ALA A 7 11.45 16.25 -12.45
CA ALA A 7 10.39 16.85 -11.67
C ALA A 7 9.67 15.73 -10.89
N ARG A 8 9.56 15.98 -9.59
CA ARG A 8 8.82 15.24 -8.57
C ARG A 8 7.39 14.99 -9.06
N THR A 9 7.14 13.85 -9.72
CA THR A 9 5.79 13.40 -10.03
C THR A 9 4.97 13.43 -8.74
N SER A 10 3.87 14.14 -8.86
CA SER A 10 3.05 14.77 -7.84
C SER A 10 2.45 13.78 -6.84
N ARG A 11 2.40 14.18 -5.56
CA ARG A 11 1.68 13.51 -4.46
C ARG A 11 0.23 13.11 -4.80
N ALA A 12 -0.36 13.66 -5.85
CA ALA A 12 -1.70 13.33 -6.35
C ALA A 12 -1.76 11.97 -7.06
N ASP A 13 -0.72 11.56 -7.81
CA ASP A 13 -0.64 10.24 -8.43
C ASP A 13 -0.42 9.12 -7.39
N ASP A 14 0.26 9.44 -6.28
CA ASP A 14 0.42 8.53 -5.15
C ASP A 14 -0.94 8.12 -4.57
N VAL A 15 -1.94 9.01 -4.55
CA VAL A 15 -3.27 8.69 -4.00
C VAL A 15 -3.98 7.60 -4.81
N LEU A 16 -3.70 7.51 -6.12
CA LEU A 16 -4.27 6.51 -7.03
C LEU A 16 -3.38 5.26 -7.16
N ARG A 17 -2.16 5.27 -6.61
CA ARG A 17 -1.28 4.09 -6.59
C ARG A 17 -1.88 3.02 -5.70
N ALA A 18 -1.99 1.83 -6.27
CA ALA A 18 -2.56 0.67 -5.63
C ALA A 18 -1.57 -0.49 -5.71
N TYR A 19 -1.18 -1.02 -4.56
CA TYR A 19 -0.16 -2.06 -4.41
C TYR A 19 -0.82 -3.42 -4.21
N SER A 20 -0.18 -4.47 -4.73
CA SER A 20 -0.64 -5.83 -4.45
C SER A 20 -0.26 -6.24 -3.02
N LEU A 21 -0.94 -7.25 -2.46
CA LEU A 21 -0.60 -7.76 -1.12
C LEU A 21 0.88 -8.16 -0.94
N PRO A 22 1.57 -8.81 -1.91
CA PRO A 22 3.00 -9.09 -1.77
C PRO A 22 3.85 -7.81 -1.75
N ASP A 23 3.57 -6.81 -2.61
CA ASP A 23 4.30 -5.53 -2.57
C ASP A 23 4.12 -4.81 -1.22
N VAL A 24 2.91 -4.89 -0.66
CA VAL A 24 2.58 -4.34 0.65
C VAL A 24 3.35 -5.07 1.76
N ALA A 25 3.44 -6.39 1.67
CA ALA A 25 4.18 -7.22 2.61
C ALA A 25 5.67 -6.85 2.62
N GLU A 26 6.27 -6.67 1.44
CA GLU A 26 7.66 -6.24 1.30
C GLU A 26 7.89 -4.84 1.90
N ARG A 27 6.99 -3.89 1.64
CA ARG A 27 7.11 -2.51 2.15
C ARG A 27 6.95 -2.40 3.66
N LEU A 28 6.03 -3.17 4.23
CA LEU A 28 5.81 -3.22 5.67
C LEU A 28 6.81 -4.12 6.39
N GLY A 29 7.61 -4.90 5.66
CA GLY A 29 8.55 -5.86 6.24
C GLY A 29 7.86 -7.00 7.00
N VAL A 30 6.62 -7.35 6.65
CA VAL A 30 5.83 -8.40 7.32
C VAL A 30 5.46 -9.52 6.37
N SER A 31 5.09 -10.68 6.92
CA SER A 31 4.67 -11.81 6.10
C SER A 31 3.36 -11.55 5.35
N LEU A 32 3.19 -12.16 4.17
CA LEU A 32 1.93 -12.11 3.43
C LEU A 32 0.74 -12.66 4.25
N LYS A 33 1.00 -13.61 5.16
CA LYS A 33 0.00 -14.14 6.09
C LYS A 33 -0.47 -13.05 7.07
N THR A 34 0.46 -12.23 7.56
CA THR A 34 0.15 -11.07 8.41
C THR A 34 -0.70 -10.07 7.66
N ILE A 35 -0.34 -9.72 6.42
CA ILE A 35 -1.13 -8.81 5.59
C ILE A 35 -2.56 -9.34 5.38
N ARG A 36 -2.71 -10.63 5.03
CA ARG A 36 -4.05 -11.23 4.88
C ARG A 36 -4.87 -11.13 6.16
N ARG A 37 -4.25 -11.43 7.31
CA ARG A 37 -4.92 -11.29 8.63
C ARG A 37 -5.34 -9.86 8.90
N MET A 38 -4.54 -8.85 8.54
CA MET A 38 -4.88 -7.42 8.70
C MET A 38 -6.02 -6.98 7.78
N VAL A 39 -6.11 -7.55 6.57
CA VAL A 39 -7.25 -7.34 5.68
C VAL A 39 -8.50 -7.98 6.27
N ASP A 40 -8.39 -9.22 6.77
CA ASP A 40 -9.50 -9.97 7.35
C ASP A 40 -10.01 -9.32 8.66
N SER A 41 -9.12 -8.73 9.48
CA SER A 41 -9.49 -7.99 10.69
C SER A 41 -10.06 -6.59 10.41
N GLY A 42 -9.89 -6.07 9.20
CA GLY A 42 -10.30 -4.71 8.82
C GLY A 42 -9.27 -3.62 9.15
N ASP A 43 -8.12 -3.98 9.70
CA ASP A 43 -7.02 -3.05 10.00
C ASP A 43 -6.38 -2.49 8.72
N LEU A 44 -6.44 -3.26 7.62
CA LEU A 44 -5.94 -2.85 6.31
C LEU A 44 -7.09 -2.69 5.30
N LYS A 45 -7.44 -1.44 4.99
CA LYS A 45 -8.46 -1.11 3.98
C LYS A 45 -7.97 -1.43 2.57
N THR A 46 -8.65 -2.34 1.91
CA THR A 46 -8.42 -2.71 0.51
C THR A 46 -9.48 -2.09 -0.41
N PHE A 47 -9.15 -1.83 -1.68
CA PHE A 47 -10.11 -1.30 -2.65
C PHE A 47 -11.26 -2.27 -2.95
N ASN A 48 -11.03 -3.57 -2.76
CA ASN A 48 -12.04 -4.60 -2.89
C ASN A 48 -11.86 -5.64 -1.78
N PRO A 49 -12.97 -6.22 -1.29
CA PRO A 49 -12.89 -7.35 -0.37
C PRO A 49 -12.11 -8.50 -1.01
N TYR A 50 -11.29 -9.15 -0.20
CA TYR A 50 -10.51 -10.31 -0.62
C TYR A 50 -11.45 -11.39 -1.18
N ARG A 51 -11.27 -11.72 -2.48
CA ARG A 51 -11.90 -12.87 -3.12
C ARG A 51 -10.82 -13.78 -3.68
N LYS A 52 -10.93 -15.08 -3.40
CA LYS A 52 -10.02 -16.10 -3.91
C LYS A 52 -9.95 -15.99 -5.45
N GLY A 53 -8.75 -15.79 -6.00
CA GLY A 53 -8.51 -15.60 -7.43
C GLY A 53 -8.53 -14.15 -7.94
N ARG A 54 -8.78 -13.15 -7.08
CA ARG A 54 -8.72 -11.73 -7.46
C ARG A 54 -7.52 -11.03 -6.83
N THR A 55 -6.78 -10.26 -7.62
CA THR A 55 -5.69 -9.42 -7.13
C THR A 55 -6.25 -8.33 -6.22
N VAL A 56 -6.01 -8.47 -4.92
CA VAL A 56 -6.36 -7.44 -3.95
C VAL A 56 -5.37 -6.30 -4.06
N ARG A 57 -5.91 -5.07 -4.08
CA ARG A 57 -5.15 -3.84 -4.18
C ARG A 57 -5.35 -2.99 -2.94
N VAL A 58 -4.27 -2.48 -2.37
CA VAL A 58 -4.23 -1.58 -1.22
C VAL A 58 -3.81 -0.20 -1.72
N SER A 59 -4.54 0.86 -1.34
CA SER A 59 -4.15 2.22 -1.72
C SER A 59 -2.89 2.67 -0.99
N GLU A 60 -2.10 3.54 -1.62
CA GLU A 60 -0.95 4.15 -0.95
C GLU A 60 -1.37 4.97 0.28
N GLN A 61 -2.53 5.62 0.23
CA GLN A 61 -3.04 6.40 1.36
C GLN A 61 -3.24 5.51 2.60
N THR A 62 -3.86 4.33 2.44
CA THR A 62 -4.04 3.39 3.56
C THR A 62 -2.70 2.96 4.16
N LEU A 63 -1.67 2.76 3.33
CA LEU A 63 -0.33 2.43 3.83
C LEU A 63 0.26 3.57 4.66
N ARG A 64 0.14 4.82 4.18
CA ARG A 64 0.63 6.00 4.90
C ARG A 64 -0.09 6.18 6.24
N ASP A 65 -1.40 6.01 6.27
CA ASP A 65 -2.19 6.09 7.50
C ASP A 65 -1.74 5.02 8.52
N LEU A 66 -1.43 3.81 8.05
CA LEU A 66 -0.93 2.72 8.89
C LEU A 66 0.46 3.03 9.47
N PHE A 67 1.38 3.58 8.66
CA PHE A 67 2.69 4.01 9.15
C PHE A 67 2.57 5.14 10.18
N ALA A 68 1.71 6.13 9.93
CA ALA A 68 1.49 7.25 10.86
C ALA A 68 0.89 6.80 12.19
N ALA A 69 0.06 5.75 12.20
CA ALA A 69 -0.51 5.19 13.43
C ALA A 69 0.48 4.39 14.27
N GLY A 70 1.59 3.90 13.69
CA GLY A 70 2.64 3.15 14.39
C GLY A 70 3.76 4.00 15.00
N ASP A 71 3.84 5.28 14.63
CA ASP A 71 4.85 6.26 15.09
C ASP A 71 4.34 7.14 16.27
N ALA A 72 3.13 6.87 16.79
CA ALA A 72 2.45 7.64 17.84
C ALA A 72 2.49 6.95 19.22
#